data_AF-A0A2R8C1L1-F1
#
_entry.id   AF-A0A2R8C1L1-F1
#
_cell.length_a   1.000
_cell.length_b   1.000
_cell.length_c   1.000
_cell.angle_alpha   90.00
_cell.angle_beta   90.00
_cell.angle_gamma   90.00
#
_symmetry.space_group_name_H-M   'P 1'
#
loop_
_entity.id
_entity.type
_entity.pdbx_description
1 polymer ?
#
loop_
_entity_poly.entity_id
_entity_poly.type
_entity_poly.pdbx_seq_one_letter_code
_entity_poly.pdbx_strand_id
1 'polypeptide(L)' 'MPPVAGKKTTSKASHRLSVSLTEEQHAELLEIAEQNKVSVAWVVREAIERLLRDEQPLFHVRQER' A
#
# COMPACT_ATOMS: atom_id res chain seq x y z
N MET A 1 2.79 39.53 -6.84
CA MET A 1 1.89 38.72 -5.98
C MET A 1 1.34 37.56 -6.82
N PRO A 2 1.00 36.38 -6.25
CA PRO A 2 1.81 35.14 -6.28
C PRO A 2 1.14 34.04 -7.14
N PRO A 3 1.50 32.75 -6.99
CA PRO A 3 0.65 31.99 -6.09
C PRO A 3 1.38 31.07 -5.10
N VAL A 4 0.72 30.98 -3.95
CA VAL A 4 0.84 29.99 -2.89
C VAL A 4 0.53 28.58 -3.39
N ALA A 5 1.22 27.59 -2.84
CA ALA A 5 0.67 26.25 -2.61
C ALA A 5 1.54 25.51 -1.61
N GLY A 6 1.23 25.68 -0.33
CA GLY A 6 1.69 24.77 0.70
C GLY A 6 0.96 23.44 0.58
N LYS A 7 1.71 22.34 0.75
CA LYS A 7 1.25 21.22 1.57
C LYS A 7 2.45 20.43 2.09
N LYS A 8 2.89 20.80 3.30
CA LYS A 8 3.68 19.92 4.15
C LYS A 8 2.75 18.76 4.55
N THR A 9 2.83 17.64 3.84
CA THR A 9 2.34 16.38 4.39
C THR A 9 3.53 15.70 5.04
N THR A 10 3.40 15.49 6.34
CA THR A 10 4.26 14.67 7.17
C THR A 10 4.60 13.38 6.44
N SER A 11 5.85 13.28 6.00
CA SER A 11 6.39 12.12 5.30
C SER A 11 6.42 10.94 6.27
N LYS A 12 5.31 10.20 6.37
CA LYS A 12 5.43 8.75 6.54
C LYS A 12 6.25 8.33 5.33
N ALA A 13 7.49 7.87 5.55
CA ALA A 13 8.42 7.56 4.48
C ALA A 13 7.76 6.59 3.48
N SER A 14 7.21 7.14 2.40
CA SER A 14 6.58 6.39 1.33
C SER A 14 7.70 5.81 0.49
N HIS A 15 8.08 4.57 0.80
CA HIS A 15 9.07 3.83 0.02
C HIS A 15 8.41 3.39 -1.28
N ARG A 16 8.80 3.99 -2.40
CA ARG A 16 8.34 3.58 -3.73
C ARG A 16 9.08 2.32 -4.15
N LEU A 17 8.35 1.22 -4.25
CA LEU A 17 8.84 -0.02 -4.84
C LEU A 17 8.34 -0.11 -6.28
N SER A 18 9.21 -0.51 -7.20
CA SER A 18 8.85 -0.81 -8.59
C SER A 18 9.08 -2.29 -8.81
N VAL A 19 8.01 -3.04 -8.94
CA VAL A 19 8.05 -4.48 -9.21
C VAL A 19 7.32 -4.74 -10.52
N SER A 20 7.87 -5.62 -11.35
CA SER A 20 7.19 -6.08 -12.55
C SER A 20 6.29 -7.24 -12.17
N LEU A 21 5.00 -7.10 -12.42
CA LEU A 21 4.02 -8.16 -12.26
C LEU A 21 3.88 -8.91 -13.59
N THR A 22 3.53 -10.19 -13.51
CA THR A 22 3.09 -10.94 -14.70
C THR A 22 1.72 -10.43 -15.15
N GLU A 23 1.36 -10.69 -16.41
CA GLU A 23 0.06 -10.27 -16.96
C GLU A 23 -1.12 -10.85 -16.18
N GLU A 24 -1.04 -12.13 -15.80
CA GLU A 24 -2.03 -12.83 -14.99
C GLU A 24 -2.20 -12.18 -13.61
N GLN A 25 -1.09 -11.92 -12.90
CA GLN A 25 -1.12 -11.24 -11.60
C GLN A 25 -1.70 -9.82 -11.70
N HIS A 26 -1.40 -9.09 -12.77
CA HIS A 26 -1.95 -7.76 -12.97
C HIS A 26 -3.47 -7.81 -13.24
N ALA A 27 -3.94 -8.77 -14.05
CA ALA A 27 -5.35 -8.97 -14.32
C ALA A 27 -6.13 -9.30 -13.05
N GLU A 28 -5.66 -10.26 -12.24
CA GLU A 28 -6.29 -10.61 -10.97
C GLU A 28 -6.35 -9.42 -10.00
N LEU A 29 -5.26 -8.66 -9.87
CA LEU A 29 -5.25 -7.47 -9.02
C LEU A 29 -6.24 -6.40 -9.51
N LEU A 30 -6.44 -6.28 -10.82
CA LEU A 30 -7.41 -5.36 -11.42
C LEU A 30 -8.84 -5.78 -11.08
N GLU A 31 -9.15 -7.06 -11.20
CA GLU A 31 -10.47 -7.61 -10.85
C GLU A 31 -10.78 -7.43 -9.37
N ILE A 32 -9.82 -7.72 -8.49
CA ILE A 32 -9.97 -7.51 -7.04
C ILE A 32 -10.18 -6.02 -6.73
N ALA A 33 -9.44 -5.14 -7.40
CA ALA A 33 -9.57 -3.70 -7.23
C ALA A 33 -10.96 -3.22 -7.65
N GLU A 34 -11.49 -3.70 -8.78
CA GLU A 34 -12.82 -3.36 -9.28
C GLU A 34 -13.93 -3.86 -8.35
N GLN A 35 -13.87 -5.12 -7.94
CA GLN A 35 -14.85 -5.73 -7.03
C GLN A 35 -14.93 -5.00 -5.68
N ASN A 36 -13.79 -4.61 -5.14
CA ASN A 36 -13.71 -3.92 -3.85
C ASN A 36 -13.84 -2.38 -3.98
N LYS A 37 -13.93 -1.84 -5.20
CA LYS A 37 -13.95 -0.39 -5.50
C LYS A 37 -12.76 0.36 -4.91
N VAL A 38 -11.60 -0.27 -4.94
CA VAL A 38 -10.32 0.25 -4.43
C VAL A 38 -9.30 0.37 -5.55
N SER A 39 -8.17 1.01 -5.29
CA SER A 39 -7.07 1.07 -6.28
C SER A 39 -6.20 -0.19 -6.19
N VAL A 40 -5.56 -0.55 -7.31
CA VAL A 40 -4.58 -1.67 -7.35
C VAL A 40 -3.48 -1.48 -6.30
N ALA A 41 -2.99 -0.24 -6.12
CA ALA A 41 -2.00 0.07 -5.10
C ALA A 41 -2.51 -0.21 -3.67
N TRP A 42 -3.80 -0.01 -3.41
CA TRP A 42 -4.42 -0.38 -2.14
C TRP A 42 -4.46 -1.90 -1.97
N VAL A 43 -4.84 -2.65 -3.02
CA VAL A 43 -4.86 -4.12 -2.99
C VAL A 43 -3.48 -4.67 -2.67
N VAL A 44 -2.43 -4.15 -3.32
CA VAL A 44 -1.03 -4.55 -3.05
C VAL A 44 -0.66 -4.24 -1.60
N ARG A 45 -1.02 -3.07 -1.08
CA ARG A 45 -0.75 -2.69 0.31
C ARG A 45 -1.45 -3.63 1.29
N GLU A 46 -2.73 -3.92 1.06
CA GLU A 46 -3.53 -4.82 1.91
C GLU A 46 -3.00 -6.26 1.86
N ALA A 47 -2.58 -6.75 0.68
CA ALA A 47 -1.96 -8.06 0.53
C ALA A 47 -0.64 -8.16 1.32
N ILE A 48 0.19 -7.11 1.28
CA ILE A 48 1.41 -7.03 2.09
C ILE A 48 1.07 -6.99 3.59
N GLU A 49 0.07 -6.21 4.00
CA GLU A 49 -0.35 -6.16 5.41
C GLU A 49 -0.88 -7.51 5.91
N ARG A 50 -1.60 -8.26 5.07
CA ARG A 50 -2.01 -9.63 5.37
C ARG A 50 -0.83 -10.57 5.46
N LEU A 51 0.06 -10.59 4.46
CA LEU A 51 1.27 -11.40 4.47
C LEU A 51 2.11 -11.15 5.74
N LEU A 52 2.34 -9.89 6.11
CA LEU A 52 3.10 -9.54 7.32
C LEU A 52 2.40 -9.99 8.60
N ARG A 53 1.05 -9.99 8.65
CA ARG A 53 0.28 -10.51 9.79
C ARG A 53 0.38 -12.03 9.87
N ASP A 54 0.24 -12.73 8.75
CA ASP A 54 0.34 -14.19 8.66
C ASP A 54 1.75 -14.69 8.99
N GLU A 55 2.80 -14.00 8.53
CA GLU A 55 4.20 -14.30 8.87
C GLU A 55 4.60 -13.84 10.29
N GLN A 56 3.79 -13.02 10.95
CA GLN A 56 3.98 -12.63 12.36
C GLN A 56 2.86 -13.16 13.26
N PRO A 57 2.83 -14.47 13.59
CA PRO A 57 1.93 -14.96 14.62
C PRO A 57 2.26 -14.43 16.04
N LEU A 58 3.37 -13.70 16.28
CA LEU A 58 3.87 -13.43 17.65
C LEU A 58 4.36 -12.00 18.01
N PHE A 59 4.36 -11.00 17.13
CA PHE A 59 4.86 -9.64 17.48
C PHE A 59 3.77 -8.58 17.64
N HIS A 60 2.80 -8.82 18.52
CA HIS A 60 1.97 -7.76 19.11
C HIS A 60 2.70 -7.06 20.26
N VAL A 61 3.94 -6.61 20.06
CA VAL A 61 4.60 -5.72 21.01
C VAL A 61 4.62 -4.32 20.41
N ARG A 62 3.71 -3.49 20.93
CA ARG A 62 3.71 -2.02 20.91
C ARG A 62 5.06 -1.44 20.45
N GLN A 63 5.07 -0.77 19.30
CA GLN A 63 6.00 0.32 19.05
C GLN A 63 5.26 1.62 19.36
N GLU A 64 5.25 1.96 20.65
CA GLU A 64 5.10 3.32 21.13
C GLU A 64 6.48 3.98 21.05
N ARG A 65 6.63 5.02 20.23
CA ARG A 65 7.60 6.10 20.41
C ARG A 65 7.04 7.40 19.87
#